data_AF-U2WA80-F1
#
_entry.id   AF-U2WA80-F1
#
_cell.length_a   1.000
_cell.length_b   1.000
_cell.length_c   1.000
_cell.angle_alpha   90.00
_cell.angle_beta   90.00
_cell.angle_gamma   90.00
#
_symmetry.space_group_name_H-M   'P 1'
#
loop_
_entity.id
_entity.type
_entity.pdbx_description
1 polymer ?
#
loop_
_entity_poly.entity_id
_entity_poly.type
_entity_poly.pdbx_seq_one_letter_code
_entity_poly.pdbx_strand_id
1 'polypeptide(L)'
;MDNRDIVKSFYGCISGGDAAGLEMLVDENFELIVPNAGGVLTGRYIGKSRFMADIIGTVFGCVNPEDIVFCKNVEIMCAEGDKVVAIAQNEGIASSGKSYNQVYAHIATVRDGKITKLIEFFDTHLANQALWKPSMDDVTPDEVFSFSQIT
;
A
#
# COMPACT_ATOMS: atom_id res chain seq x y z
N MET A 1 -2.26 5.20 -21.14
CA MET A 1 -0.99 4.66 -20.61
C MET A 1 -1.12 3.16 -20.55
N ASP A 2 -0.02 2.44 -20.74
CA ASP A 2 0.02 1.01 -20.44
C ASP A 2 -0.08 0.78 -18.92
N ASN A 3 -0.49 -0.42 -18.50
CA ASN A 3 -0.69 -0.78 -17.10
C ASN A 3 0.61 -0.59 -16.27
N ARG A 4 1.77 -0.86 -16.86
CA ARG A 4 3.08 -0.71 -16.26
C ARG A 4 3.39 0.75 -15.92
N ASP A 5 3.04 1.66 -16.83
CA ASP A 5 3.27 3.09 -16.62
C ASP A 5 2.33 3.66 -15.56
N ILE A 6 1.06 3.23 -15.53
CA ILE A 6 0.10 3.62 -14.49
C ILE A 6 0.60 3.22 -13.10
N VAL A 7 1.09 1.99 -12.95
CA VAL A 7 1.62 1.51 -11.67
C VAL A 7 2.92 2.22 -11.28
N LYS A 8 3.80 2.54 -12.23
CA LYS A 8 4.97 3.39 -11.96
C LYS A 8 4.56 4.79 -11.51
N SER A 9 3.56 5.40 -12.14
CA SER A 9 3.02 6.70 -11.73
C SER A 9 2.44 6.65 -10.33
N PHE A 10 1.72 5.57 -9.97
CA PHE A 10 1.20 5.37 -8.62
C PHE A 10 2.31 5.38 -7.56
N TYR A 11 3.39 4.63 -7.78
CA TYR A 11 4.54 4.66 -6.89
C TYR A 11 5.25 6.02 -6.87
N GLY A 12 5.36 6.67 -8.03
CA GLY A 12 5.91 8.03 -8.14
C GLY A 12 5.12 9.04 -7.31
N CYS A 13 3.78 8.95 -7.33
CA CYS A 13 2.92 9.79 -6.50
C CYS A 13 3.15 9.53 -5.01
N ILE A 14 3.25 8.26 -4.58
CA ILE A 14 3.55 7.91 -3.18
C ILE A 14 4.92 8.45 -2.75
N SER A 15 5.97 8.18 -3.54
CA SER A 15 7.33 8.61 -3.22
C SER A 15 7.49 10.14 -3.22
N GLY A 16 6.72 10.84 -4.06
CA GLY A 16 6.72 12.29 -4.18
C GLY A 16 5.76 13.02 -3.23
N GLY A 17 4.93 12.30 -2.47
CA GLY A 17 3.87 12.90 -1.65
C GLY A 17 2.76 13.57 -2.46
N ASP A 18 2.55 13.18 -3.72
CA ASP A 18 1.52 13.73 -4.60
C ASP A 18 0.17 13.03 -4.37
N ALA A 19 -0.54 13.49 -3.32
CA ALA A 19 -1.84 12.94 -2.96
C ALA A 19 -2.89 13.14 -4.06
N ALA A 20 -2.85 14.25 -4.79
CA ALA A 20 -3.83 14.55 -5.84
C ALA A 20 -3.64 13.62 -7.05
N GLY A 21 -2.39 13.43 -7.49
CA GLY A 21 -2.07 12.46 -8.55
C GLY A 21 -2.43 11.03 -8.14
N LEU A 22 -2.16 10.67 -6.88
CA LEU A 22 -2.55 9.37 -6.34
C LEU A 22 -4.08 9.17 -6.39
N GLU A 23 -4.86 10.17 -5.96
CA GLU A 23 -6.31 10.13 -5.99
C GLU A 23 -6.88 9.97 -7.41
N MET A 24 -6.23 10.57 -8.41
CA MET A 24 -6.61 10.44 -9.83
C MET A 24 -6.34 9.04 -10.40
N LEU A 25 -5.28 8.37 -9.93
CA LEU A 25 -4.87 7.04 -10.40
C LEU A 25 -5.66 5.89 -9.76
N VAL A 26 -6.23 6.11 -8.59
CA VAL A 26 -7.00 5.10 -7.84
C VAL A 26 -8.48 5.14 -8.27
N ASP A 27 -9.08 3.97 -8.47
CA ASP A 27 -10.51 3.86 -8.77
C ASP A 27 -11.41 4.19 -7.57
N GLU A 28 -12.63 4.65 -7.82
CA GLU A 28 -13.59 4.96 -6.75
C GLU A 28 -13.89 3.74 -5.87
N ASN A 29 -14.02 2.56 -6.49
CA ASN A 29 -14.28 1.29 -5.81
C ASN A 29 -12.99 0.50 -5.56
N PHE A 30 -11.85 1.18 -5.41
CA PHE A 30 -10.58 0.52 -5.20
C PHE A 30 -10.59 -0.45 -4.02
N GLU A 31 -9.91 -1.58 -4.17
CA GLU A 31 -9.77 -2.59 -3.14
C GLU A 31 -8.31 -2.76 -2.70
N LEU A 32 -8.02 -2.59 -1.42
CA LEU A 32 -6.78 -3.07 -0.82
C LEU A 32 -7.04 -4.42 -0.15
N ILE A 33 -6.22 -5.43 -0.47
CA ILE A 33 -6.27 -6.75 0.15
C ILE A 33 -4.92 -7.03 0.81
N VAL A 34 -4.94 -7.23 2.13
CA VAL A 34 -3.78 -7.55 2.95
C VAL A 34 -3.99 -8.93 3.59
N PRO A 35 -3.51 -10.01 2.95
CA PRO A 35 -3.79 -11.39 3.37
C PRO A 35 -2.88 -11.85 4.51
N ASN A 36 -2.80 -11.06 5.59
CA ASN A 36 -1.99 -11.35 6.76
C ASN A 36 -2.85 -12.00 7.86
N ALA A 37 -2.26 -12.87 8.68
CA ALA A 37 -2.97 -13.54 9.78
C ALA A 37 -3.38 -12.60 10.93
N GLY A 38 -2.81 -11.39 11.00
CA GLY A 38 -3.11 -10.38 12.01
C GLY A 38 -2.21 -9.14 11.87
N GLY A 39 -2.38 -8.17 12.78
CA GLY A 39 -1.70 -6.88 12.78
C GLY A 39 -2.62 -5.73 12.36
N VAL A 40 -2.11 -4.50 12.50
CA VAL A 40 -2.90 -3.26 12.33
C VAL A 40 -3.60 -3.17 10.98
N LEU A 41 -2.96 -3.67 9.92
CA LEU A 41 -3.53 -3.76 8.58
C LEU A 41 -3.62 -5.23 8.16
N THR A 42 -4.83 -5.76 8.17
CA THR A 42 -5.19 -7.09 7.65
C THR A 42 -6.61 -7.07 7.08
N GLY A 43 -6.89 -7.91 6.09
CA GLY A 43 -8.22 -8.06 5.48
C GLY A 43 -8.38 -7.28 4.18
N ARG A 44 -9.63 -6.99 3.83
CA ARG A 44 -10.01 -6.25 2.62
C ARG A 44 -10.63 -4.91 2.99
N TYR A 45 -10.17 -3.86 2.32
CA TYR A 45 -10.63 -2.48 2.46
C TYR A 45 -11.17 -2.00 1.13
N ILE A 46 -12.37 -1.44 1.12
CA ILE A 46 -13.13 -1.12 -0.09
C ILE A 46 -13.39 0.38 -0.15
N GLY A 47 -13.08 0.96 -1.31
CA GLY A 47 -13.35 2.35 -1.65
C GLY A 47 -12.11 3.24 -1.54
N LYS A 48 -12.01 4.18 -2.48
CA LYS A 48 -10.92 5.16 -2.54
C LYS A 48 -10.78 5.95 -1.25
N SER A 49 -11.89 6.47 -0.73
CA SER A 49 -11.88 7.29 0.48
C SER A 49 -11.26 6.54 1.66
N ARG A 50 -11.55 5.24 1.79
CA ARG A 50 -11.01 4.38 2.84
C ARG A 50 -9.51 4.15 2.67
N PHE A 51 -9.07 3.89 1.45
CA PHE A 51 -7.64 3.76 1.16
C PHE A 51 -6.87 5.06 1.47
N MET A 52 -7.37 6.20 0.99
CA MET A 52 -6.69 7.49 1.13
C MET A 52 -6.71 8.03 2.57
N ALA A 53 -7.84 7.92 3.27
CA ALA A 53 -7.99 8.50 4.59
C ALA A 53 -7.53 7.54 5.69
N ASP A 54 -8.03 6.31 5.70
CA ASP A 54 -7.82 5.39 6.81
C ASP A 54 -6.46 4.70 6.67
N ILE A 55 -6.17 4.12 5.50
CA ILE A 55 -4.94 3.33 5.32
C ILE A 55 -3.72 4.24 5.21
N ILE A 56 -3.68 5.10 4.19
CA ILE A 56 -2.57 6.04 3.98
C ILE A 56 -2.44 6.96 5.20
N GLY A 57 -3.53 7.53 5.72
CA GLY A 57 -3.49 8.36 6.91
C GLY A 57 -2.89 7.65 8.13
N THR A 58 -3.24 6.38 8.37
CA THR A 58 -2.69 5.59 9.49
C THR A 58 -1.19 5.36 9.33
N VAL A 59 -0.74 4.95 8.14
CA VAL A 59 0.68 4.68 7.88
C VAL A 59 1.51 5.97 7.99
N PHE A 60 1.08 7.04 7.32
CA PHE A 60 1.79 8.31 7.32
C PHE A 60 1.77 8.99 8.71
N GLY A 61 0.75 8.75 9.54
CA GLY A 61 0.71 9.21 10.94
C GLY A 61 1.69 8.50 11.89
N CYS A 62 2.40 7.48 11.40
CA CYS A 62 3.41 6.72 12.15
C CYS A 62 4.85 7.06 11.77
N VAL A 63 5.05 8.06 10.91
CA VAL A 63 6.36 8.49 10.43
C VAL A 63 6.48 10.00 10.40
N ASN A 64 7.70 10.51 10.37
CA ASN A 64 7.96 11.88 9.96
C ASN A 64 8.34 11.88 8.47
N PRO A 65 7.73 12.71 7.61
CA PRO A 65 8.03 12.73 6.18
C PRO A 65 9.50 13.03 5.84
N GLU A 66 10.23 13.71 6.73
CA GLU A 66 11.66 14.03 6.54
C GLU A 66 12.59 12.83 6.81
N ASP A 67 12.12 11.83 7.57
CA ASP A 67 12.92 10.71 8.06
C ASP A 67 12.71 9.42 7.24
N ILE A 68 11.77 9.42 6.30
CA ILE A 68 11.43 8.23 5.50
C ILE A 68 11.09 8.58 4.06
N VAL A 69 11.53 7.72 3.14
CA VAL A 69 11.11 7.73 1.74
C VAL A 69 10.30 6.47 1.47
N PHE A 70 9.00 6.63 1.22
CA PHE A 70 8.15 5.54 0.77
C PHE A 70 8.44 5.20 -0.69
N CYS A 71 8.38 3.92 -1.04
CA CYS A 71 8.62 3.43 -2.40
C CYS A 71 9.95 3.94 -3.01
N LYS A 72 10.98 4.09 -2.15
CA LYS A 72 12.34 4.52 -2.52
C LYS A 72 12.88 3.74 -3.71
N ASN A 73 12.72 2.42 -3.67
CA ASN A 73 13.04 1.53 -4.77
C ASN A 73 11.77 0.80 -5.20
N VAL A 74 11.57 0.68 -6.51
CA VAL A 74 10.47 -0.09 -7.11
C VAL A 74 10.97 -0.82 -8.34
N GLU A 75 10.70 -2.11 -8.42
CA GLU A 75 10.92 -2.90 -9.62
C GLU A 75 9.61 -3.57 -10.04
N ILE A 76 9.24 -3.42 -11.32
CA ILE A 76 8.08 -4.11 -11.87
C ILE A 76 8.53 -5.44 -12.47
N MET A 77 8.25 -6.51 -11.75
CA MET A 77 8.67 -7.88 -12.07
C MET A 77 7.99 -8.40 -13.33
N CYS A 78 6.68 -8.17 -13.46
CA CYS A 78 5.92 -8.53 -14.66
C CYS A 78 4.66 -7.67 -14.79
N ALA A 79 4.15 -7.59 -16.02
CA ALA A 79 2.88 -6.96 -16.35
C ALA A 79 2.20 -7.81 -17.43
N GLU A 80 1.02 -8.34 -17.15
CA GLU A 80 0.28 -9.23 -18.02
C GLU A 80 -1.23 -8.97 -17.90
N GLY A 81 -1.90 -8.74 -19.03
CA GLY A 81 -3.32 -8.39 -19.05
C GLY A 81 -3.62 -7.15 -18.20
N ASP A 82 -4.52 -7.28 -17.22
CA ASP A 82 -4.85 -6.20 -16.28
C ASP A 82 -3.99 -6.22 -15.01
N LYS A 83 -3.00 -7.11 -14.88
CA LYS A 83 -2.20 -7.30 -13.67
C LYS A 83 -0.77 -6.79 -13.82
N VAL A 84 -0.26 -6.21 -12.73
CA VAL A 84 1.14 -5.78 -12.61
C VAL A 84 1.69 -6.24 -11.27
N VAL A 85 2.80 -6.97 -11.28
CA VAL A 85 3.50 -7.41 -10.07
C VAL A 85 4.73 -6.56 -9.85
N ALA A 86 4.90 -6.06 -8.64
CA ALA A 86 5.99 -5.19 -8.27
C ALA A 86 6.58 -5.55 -6.92
N ILE A 87 7.89 -5.34 -6.77
CA ILE A 87 8.54 -5.25 -5.48
C ILE A 87 8.81 -3.77 -5.20
N ALA A 88 8.42 -3.29 -4.03
CA ALA A 88 8.67 -1.93 -3.58
C ALA A 88 9.37 -1.95 -2.23
N GLN A 89 10.18 -0.93 -1.95
CA GLN A 89 10.91 -0.80 -0.70
C GLN A 89 10.79 0.62 -0.15
N ASN A 90 10.49 0.74 1.14
CA ASN A 90 10.66 1.97 1.90
C ASN A 90 12.09 2.04 2.45
N GLU A 91 12.57 3.25 2.72
CA GLU A 91 13.86 3.46 3.35
C GLU A 91 13.76 4.60 4.37
N GLY A 92 14.15 4.34 5.62
CA GLY A 92 14.20 5.38 6.64
C GLY A 92 13.86 4.90 8.05
N ILE A 93 13.44 5.87 8.87
CA ILE A 93 13.17 5.70 10.30
C ILE A 93 11.69 6.02 10.59
N ALA A 94 11.01 5.14 11.33
CA ALA A 94 9.65 5.39 11.80
C ALA A 94 9.64 6.27 13.06
N SER A 95 8.48 6.82 13.45
CA SER A 95 8.38 7.66 14.66
C SER A 95 8.74 6.94 15.96
N SER A 96 8.85 5.60 15.95
CA SER A 96 9.40 4.82 17.07
C SER A 96 10.92 4.96 17.25
N GLY A 97 11.61 5.57 16.29
CA GLY A 97 13.07 5.67 16.23
C GLY A 97 13.76 4.44 15.63
N LYS A 98 13.01 3.42 15.21
CA LYS A 98 13.56 2.22 14.57
C LYS A 98 13.56 2.34 13.03
N SER A 99 14.50 1.66 12.39
CA SER A 99 14.52 1.53 10.94
C SER A 99 13.26 0.83 10.44
N TYR A 100 12.67 1.38 9.38
CA TYR A 100 11.50 0.85 8.71
C TYR A 100 11.76 0.67 7.21
N ASN A 101 12.79 -0.13 6.89
CA ASN A 101 13.15 -0.48 5.52
C ASN A 101 12.25 -1.61 4.98
N GLN A 102 10.93 -1.41 5.02
CA GLN A 102 9.93 -2.40 4.65
C GLN A 102 10.02 -2.75 3.17
N VAL A 103 9.90 -4.04 2.85
CA VAL A 103 9.82 -4.55 1.47
C VAL A 103 8.43 -5.13 1.25
N TYR A 104 7.83 -4.74 0.15
CA TYR A 104 6.49 -5.14 -0.24
C TYR A 104 6.53 -5.98 -1.51
N ALA A 105 5.65 -6.98 -1.57
CA ALA A 105 5.21 -7.56 -2.83
C ALA A 105 3.79 -7.08 -3.12
N HIS A 106 3.62 -6.43 -4.27
CA HIS A 106 2.38 -5.84 -4.71
C HIS A 106 1.88 -6.51 -5.98
N ILE A 107 0.58 -6.77 -6.02
CA ILE A 107 -0.13 -7.21 -7.23
C ILE A 107 -1.24 -6.20 -7.50
N ALA A 108 -1.00 -5.30 -8.45
CA ALA A 108 -1.96 -4.28 -8.84
C ALA A 108 -2.84 -4.77 -10.00
N THR A 109 -4.13 -4.42 -9.96
CA THR A 109 -5.05 -4.57 -11.09
C THR A 109 -5.34 -3.20 -11.69
N VAL A 110 -5.11 -3.03 -12.99
CA VAL A 110 -5.34 -1.80 -13.73
C VAL A 110 -6.46 -1.99 -14.76
N ARG A 111 -7.51 -1.19 -14.68
CA ARG A 111 -8.64 -1.19 -15.62
C ARG A 111 -9.02 0.25 -15.95
N ASP A 112 -9.33 0.52 -17.21
CA ASP A 112 -9.75 1.84 -17.69
C ASP A 112 -8.83 2.99 -17.25
N GLY A 113 -7.53 2.71 -17.20
CA GLY A 113 -6.51 3.70 -16.82
C GLY A 113 -6.34 3.92 -15.31
N LYS A 114 -7.04 3.16 -14.46
CA LYS A 114 -7.00 3.30 -13.00
C LYS A 114 -6.61 2.00 -12.30
N ILE A 115 -6.03 2.13 -11.12
CA ILE A 115 -5.78 1.01 -10.22
C ILE A 115 -7.07 0.70 -9.47
N THR A 116 -7.58 -0.51 -9.66
CA THR A 116 -8.85 -0.99 -9.09
C THR A 116 -8.65 -1.92 -7.90
N LYS A 117 -7.49 -2.60 -7.81
CA LYS A 117 -7.17 -3.51 -6.72
C LYS A 117 -5.67 -3.52 -6.47
N LEU A 118 -5.26 -3.59 -5.21
CA LEU A 118 -3.89 -3.85 -4.78
C LEU A 118 -3.91 -5.00 -3.77
N ILE A 119 -3.20 -6.09 -4.07
CA ILE A 119 -2.90 -7.12 -3.08
C ILE A 119 -1.50 -6.82 -2.55
N GLU A 120 -1.37 -6.70 -1.23
CA GLU A 120 -0.15 -6.24 -0.57
C GLU A 120 0.34 -7.25 0.46
N PHE A 121 1.59 -7.68 0.30
CA PHE A 121 2.33 -8.51 1.25
C PHE A 121 3.54 -7.74 1.78
N PHE A 122 3.82 -7.86 3.06
CA PHE A 122 4.96 -7.21 3.71
C PHE A 122 5.37 -7.96 4.98
N ASP A 123 6.53 -7.58 5.56
CA ASP A 123 6.97 -8.11 6.85
C ASP A 123 6.16 -7.50 8.00
N THR A 124 5.15 -8.24 8.46
CA THR A 124 4.31 -7.85 9.61
C THR A 124 5.10 -7.73 10.90
N HIS A 125 6.17 -8.51 11.08
CA HIS A 125 7.01 -8.42 12.26
C HIS A 125 7.76 -7.09 12.30
N LEU A 126 8.35 -6.68 11.17
CA LEU A 126 9.00 -5.38 11.05
C LEU A 126 8.02 -4.23 11.28
N ALA A 127 6.82 -4.29 10.69
CA ALA A 127 5.79 -3.27 10.88
C ALA A 127 5.37 -3.16 12.36
N ASN A 128 5.13 -4.28 13.04
CA ASN A 128 4.81 -4.31 14.46
C ASN A 128 5.94 -3.77 15.36
N GLN A 129 7.20 -4.02 14.98
CA GLN A 129 8.33 -3.58 15.78
C GLN A 129 8.64 -2.09 15.62
N ALA A 130 8.51 -1.56 14.40
CA ALA A 130 9.04 -0.25 14.03
C ALA A 130 7.95 0.76 13.68
N LEU A 131 6.90 0.38 12.94
CA LEU A 131 5.93 1.33 12.43
C LEU A 131 4.79 1.58 13.43
N TRP A 132 4.13 0.52 13.89
CA TRP A 132 2.92 0.66 14.70
C TRP A 132 3.22 1.09 16.13
N LYS A 133 2.38 1.98 16.66
CA LYS A 133 2.46 2.42 18.06
C LYS A 133 1.85 1.33 18.97
N PRO A 134 2.42 1.03 20.15
CA PRO A 134 1.92 -0.03 21.03
C PRO A 134 0.45 0.09 21.47
N SER A 135 -0.13 1.29 21.40
CA SER A 135 -1.51 1.58 21.78
C SER A 135 -2.42 1.89 20.57
N MET A 136 -1.98 1.54 19.37
CA MET A 136 -2.76 1.76 18.15
C MET A 136 -3.78 0.64 18.00
N ASP A 137 -5.03 1.01 17.75
CA ASP A 137 -6.07 0.06 17.36
C ASP A 137 -5.83 -0.42 15.93
N ASP A 138 -6.23 -1.66 15.65
CA ASP A 138 -6.24 -2.18 14.29
C ASP A 138 -7.21 -1.37 13.42
N VAL A 139 -6.86 -1.15 12.15
CA VAL A 139 -7.82 -0.63 11.19
C VAL A 139 -8.78 -1.76 10.87
N THR A 140 -10.02 -1.65 11.37
CA THR A 140 -11.03 -2.69 11.17
C THR A 140 -11.31 -2.83 9.66
N PRO A 141 -11.12 -4.00 9.03
CA PRO A 141 -11.40 -4.18 7.61
C PRO A 141 -12.90 -4.25 7.33
N ASP A 142 -13.30 -4.01 6.08
CA ASP A 142 -14.69 -4.22 5.66
C ASP A 142 -15.03 -5.70 5.62
N GLU A 143 -14.05 -6.51 5.20
CA GLU A 143 -14.16 -7.96 5.18
C GLU A 143 -12.86 -8.59 5.68
N VAL A 144 -12.98 -9.66 6.47
CA VAL A 144 -11.84 -10.53 6.75
C VAL A 144 -11.35 -11.12 5.43
N PHE A 145 -10.03 -11.32 5.32
CA PHE A 145 -9.45 -11.92 4.13
C PHE A 145 -10.05 -13.31 3.82
N SER A 146 -10.40 -13.51 2.55
CA SER A 146 -10.77 -14.80 1.96
C SER A 146 -10.11 -14.92 0.58
N PHE A 147 -9.66 -16.13 0.24
CA PHE A 147 -9.05 -16.39 -1.07
C PHE A 147 -9.99 -16.06 -2.25
N SER A 148 -11.31 -16.11 -2.04
CA SER A 148 -12.31 -15.71 -3.04
C SER A 148 -12.22 -14.24 -3.46
N GLN A 149 -11.53 -13.39 -2.70
CA GLN A 149 -11.34 -11.97 -2.99
C GLN A 149 -10.18 -11.71 -3.96
N ILE A 150 -9.28 -12.69 -4.19
CA ILE A 150 -8.10 -12.53 -5.05
C ILE A 150 -8.49 -12.47 -6.53
N THR A 151 -9.54 -13.19 -6.93
CA THR A 151 -10.00 -13.29 -8.32
C THR A 151 -10.64 -12.00 -8.85
#